data_AF-A0A3D4R8B1-F1
#
_entry.id   AF-A0A3D4R8B1-F1
#
_cell.length_a   1.000
_cell.length_b   1.000
_cell.length_c   1.000
_cell.angle_alpha   90.00
_cell.angle_beta   90.00
_cell.angle_gamma   90.00
#
_symmetry.space_group_name_H-M   'P 1'
#
loop_
_entity.id
_entity.type
_entity.pdbx_description
1 polymer ?
#
loop_
_entity_poly.entity_id
_entity_poly.type
_entity_poly.pdbx_seq_one_letter_code
_entity_poly.pdbx_strand_id
1 'polypeptide(L)'
;MRQLFSSTDQLTNFCLAFFAVSLYGRKTPLHFFFKNVRVHKLPMIALVKNWVHTLPDRKRYIEVITASLTVPVLLTVIYSNITNIRSNNKTNAQEPEKVQSAQVLPQSTGLTIEIKEPPAQAFIPATKSTESASNAIPSPSPEVKECTKEVPPVELISPNENETVTTNPLCIDIAVEQGDFCSVVWSYKLNNSSWSEFTGKEICLYNVDNGAKELEVRIRSIAGSDEVILKRNFNYQGGPLSSPEVAPSASASANLSG
;
A
#
# COMPACT_ATOMS: atom_id res chain seq x y z
N MET A 1 48.23 -13.06 24.81
CA MET A 1 47.65 -13.80 25.95
C MET A 1 46.35 -13.08 26.33
N ARG A 2 45.25 -13.83 26.45
CA ARG A 2 43.84 -13.44 26.65
C ARG A 2 43.02 -13.13 25.39
N GLN A 3 41.88 -13.81 25.41
CA GLN A 3 40.94 -14.16 24.37
C GLN A 3 39.54 -14.08 25.02
N LEU A 4 38.51 -13.86 24.21
CA LEU A 4 37.07 -14.14 24.45
C LEU A 4 36.32 -13.12 25.35
N PHE A 5 35.05 -12.75 25.10
CA PHE A 5 33.93 -13.55 24.60
C PHE A 5 32.93 -12.80 23.69
N SER A 6 32.40 -13.57 22.73
CA SER A 6 31.34 -13.26 21.76
C SER A 6 29.95 -13.44 22.37
N SER A 7 29.03 -12.54 22.04
CA SER A 7 27.69 -12.36 22.64
C SER A 7 26.57 -13.19 21.96
N THR A 8 26.88 -14.30 21.31
CA THR A 8 25.92 -15.05 20.48
C THR A 8 25.25 -16.26 21.15
N ASP A 9 25.64 -16.65 22.37
CA ASP A 9 25.18 -17.91 22.98
C ASP A 9 24.01 -17.79 23.97
N GLN A 10 23.49 -16.59 24.27
CA GLN A 10 22.41 -16.48 25.26
C GLN A 10 20.99 -16.71 24.70
N LEU A 11 20.76 -16.54 23.40
CA LEU A 11 19.40 -16.66 22.84
C LEU A 11 19.00 -18.11 22.54
N THR A 12 19.96 -19.00 22.29
CA THR A 12 19.69 -20.41 21.97
C THR A 12 19.29 -21.23 23.21
N ASN A 13 19.71 -20.82 24.41
CA ASN A 13 19.34 -21.49 25.66
C ASN A 13 17.94 -21.12 26.18
N PHE A 14 17.36 -20.02 25.73
CA PHE A 14 16.01 -19.62 26.17
C PHE A 14 14.89 -20.34 25.40
N CYS A 15 15.13 -20.74 24.14
CA CYS A 15 14.15 -21.48 23.34
C CYS A 15 14.06 -22.97 23.71
N LEU A 16 15.12 -23.59 24.23
CA LEU A 16 15.08 -25.00 24.66
C LEU A 16 14.44 -25.19 26.04
N ALA A 17 14.37 -24.15 26.88
CA ALA A 17 13.74 -24.23 28.21
C ALA A 17 12.20 -24.20 28.16
N PHE A 18 11.58 -23.59 27.14
CA PHE A 18 10.12 -23.50 27.04
C PHE A 18 9.45 -24.74 26.45
N PHE A 19 10.18 -25.60 25.74
CA PHE A 19 9.60 -26.86 25.22
C PHE A 19 9.61 -28.02 26.24
N ALA A 20 10.33 -27.90 27.36
CA ALA A 20 10.41 -28.96 28.37
C ALA A 20 9.33 -28.90 29.46
N VAL A 21 8.54 -27.82 29.56
CA VAL A 21 7.61 -27.62 30.70
C VAL A 21 6.15 -27.99 30.38
N SER A 22 5.76 -28.23 29.12
CA SER A 22 4.35 -28.53 28.76
C SER A 22 3.99 -30.02 28.62
N LEU A 23 4.84 -30.96 29.03
CA LEU A 23 4.54 -32.40 28.95
C LEU A 23 4.78 -33.19 30.25
N TYR A 24 4.60 -32.58 31.42
CA TYR A 24 4.50 -33.31 32.69
C TYR A 24 3.06 -33.39 33.17
N GLY A 25 2.33 -34.36 32.62
CA GLY A 25 0.95 -34.65 32.96
C GLY A 25 0.52 -36.08 32.70
N ARG A 26 1.39 -37.08 32.91
CA ARG A 26 0.95 -38.48 33.16
C ARG A 26 2.09 -39.38 33.65
N LYS A 27 1.85 -40.02 34.78
CA LYS A 27 2.69 -41.05 35.40
C LYS A 27 2.67 -42.34 34.56
N THR A 28 3.81 -42.73 33.99
CA THR A 28 4.16 -44.14 33.72
C THR A 28 5.68 -44.29 33.69
N PRO A 29 6.27 -45.27 34.41
CA PRO A 29 7.68 -45.58 34.29
C PRO A 29 7.86 -46.58 33.13
N LEU A 30 8.45 -46.15 32.02
CA LEU A 30 8.86 -47.06 30.95
C LEU A 30 10.36 -46.99 30.77
N HIS A 31 11.00 -47.99 31.36
CA HIS A 31 12.39 -48.37 31.23
C HIS A 31 12.65 -48.74 29.76
N PHE A 32 13.21 -47.83 28.97
CA PHE A 32 13.69 -48.16 27.63
C PHE A 32 15.21 -48.19 27.57
N PHE A 33 15.70 -49.41 27.40
CA PHE A 33 17.07 -49.77 27.06
C PHE A 33 17.49 -49.13 25.73
N PHE A 34 18.53 -48.30 25.75
CA PHE A 34 19.29 -48.00 24.52
C PHE A 34 20.21 -49.18 24.21
N LYS A 35 19.72 -50.11 23.38
CA LYS A 35 20.57 -51.11 22.73
C LYS A 35 21.28 -50.45 21.54
N ASN A 36 22.60 -50.49 21.56
CA ASN A 36 23.50 -50.12 20.47
C ASN A 36 23.03 -50.67 19.12
N VAL A 37 22.65 -49.80 18.19
CA VAL A 37 22.42 -50.15 16.78
C VAL A 37 23.65 -49.75 15.98
N ARG A 38 24.44 -50.76 15.58
CA ARG A 38 25.47 -50.62 14.54
C ARG A 38 24.79 -50.31 13.21
N VAL A 39 25.09 -49.15 12.65
CA VAL A 39 24.62 -48.71 11.35
C VAL A 39 25.43 -49.41 10.26
N HIS A 40 24.88 -50.47 9.67
CA HIS A 40 25.34 -50.97 8.38
C HIS A 40 24.76 -50.10 7.26
N LYS A 41 25.64 -49.62 6.37
CA LYS A 41 25.31 -48.83 5.17
C LYS A 41 24.44 -49.66 4.22
N LEU A 42 23.14 -49.46 4.25
CA LEU A 42 22.20 -49.84 3.20
C LEU A 42 21.68 -48.56 2.51
N PRO A 43 21.32 -48.63 1.22
CA PRO A 43 20.94 -47.46 0.43
C PRO A 43 19.75 -46.73 1.06
N MET A 44 19.95 -45.47 1.46
CA MET A 44 18.99 -44.67 2.23
C MET A 44 17.59 -44.56 1.60
N ILE A 45 17.47 -44.80 0.29
CA ILE A 45 16.22 -44.59 -0.47
C ILE A 45 15.17 -45.67 -0.16
N ALA A 46 15.58 -46.89 0.18
CA ALA A 46 14.63 -47.97 0.48
C ALA A 46 13.96 -47.83 1.86
N LEU A 47 14.64 -47.17 2.81
CA LEU A 47 14.12 -46.95 4.17
C LEU A 47 13.05 -45.84 4.21
N VAL A 48 13.19 -44.80 3.39
CA VAL A 48 12.23 -43.68 3.35
C VAL A 48 10.88 -44.11 2.78
N LYS A 49 10.87 -44.97 1.76
CA LYS A 49 9.64 -45.40 1.08
C LYS A 49 8.72 -46.23 1.98
N ASN A 50 9.28 -47.06 2.85
CA ASN A 50 8.48 -47.88 3.77
C ASN A 50 8.01 -47.11 5.02
N TRP A 51 8.75 -46.06 5.40
CA TRP A 51 8.42 -45.18 6.53
C TRP A 51 7.24 -44.25 6.22
N VAL A 52 7.07 -43.84 4.95
CA VAL A 52 5.95 -42.99 4.52
C VAL A 52 4.59 -43.69 4.65
N HIS A 53 4.54 -45.00 4.43
CA HIS A 53 3.30 -45.78 4.45
C HIS A 53 2.87 -46.28 5.84
N THR A 54 3.73 -46.19 6.85
CA THR A 54 3.43 -46.64 8.22
C THR A 54 2.93 -45.51 9.13
N LEU A 55 2.69 -44.31 8.58
CA LEU A 55 2.24 -43.18 9.39
C LEU A 55 0.72 -43.20 9.59
N PRO A 56 0.22 -43.34 10.84
CA PRO A 56 -1.19 -43.39 11.18
C PRO A 56 -1.90 -42.07 10.83
N ASP A 57 -3.20 -42.17 10.51
CA ASP A 57 -4.05 -41.15 9.89
C ASP A 57 -3.66 -39.68 10.17
N ARG A 58 -3.08 -39.05 9.14
CA ARG A 58 -2.30 -37.80 9.20
C ARG A 58 -3.08 -36.49 9.21
N LYS A 59 -4.41 -36.48 9.31
CA LYS A 59 -5.14 -35.20 9.14
C LYS A 59 -4.82 -34.18 10.24
N ARG A 60 -4.65 -34.62 11.48
CA ARG A 60 -4.46 -33.72 12.63
C ARG A 60 -3.04 -33.15 12.76
N TYR A 61 -2.02 -33.87 12.28
CA TYR A 61 -0.62 -33.43 12.40
C TYR A 61 -0.25 -32.38 11.34
N ILE A 62 -0.87 -32.43 10.15
CA ILE A 62 -0.63 -31.43 9.10
C ILE A 62 -1.12 -30.06 9.58
N GLU A 63 -2.30 -29.99 10.19
CA GLU A 63 -2.87 -28.74 10.74
C GLU A 63 -1.97 -28.09 11.79
N VAL A 64 -1.39 -28.88 12.70
CA VAL A 64 -0.48 -28.38 13.76
C VAL A 64 0.84 -27.88 13.19
N ILE A 65 1.39 -28.57 12.19
CA ILE A 65 2.64 -28.15 11.53
C ILE A 65 2.41 -26.87 10.72
N THR A 66 1.29 -26.77 9.98
CA THR A 66 0.94 -25.54 9.25
C THR A 66 0.66 -24.36 10.18
N ALA A 67 0.01 -24.59 11.33
CA ALA A 67 -0.20 -23.55 12.33
C ALA A 67 1.13 -23.10 12.97
N SER A 68 2.05 -24.02 13.22
CA SER A 68 3.36 -23.70 13.81
C SER A 68 4.31 -22.99 12.84
N LEU A 69 4.17 -23.21 11.53
CA LEU A 69 4.97 -22.51 10.51
C LEU A 69 4.49 -21.09 10.21
N THR A 70 3.20 -20.79 10.40
CA THR A 70 2.62 -19.47 10.08
C THR A 70 2.91 -18.41 11.14
N VAL A 71 2.99 -18.80 12.41
CA VAL A 71 3.22 -17.87 13.53
C VAL A 71 4.57 -17.11 13.44
N PRO A 72 5.72 -17.75 13.15
CA PRO A 72 7.00 -17.05 13.03
C PRO A 72 7.06 -16.06 11.86
N VAL A 73 6.42 -16.39 10.74
CA VAL A 73 6.38 -15.52 9.55
C VAL A 73 5.57 -14.25 9.85
N LEU A 74 4.41 -14.40 10.50
CA LEU A 74 3.56 -13.27 10.92
C LEU A 74 4.28 -12.35 11.92
N LEU A 75 4.96 -12.92 12.92
CA LEU A 75 5.74 -12.16 13.90
C LEU A 75 6.87 -11.36 13.23
N THR A 76 7.51 -11.91 12.20
CA THR A 76 8.60 -11.24 11.48
C THR A 76 8.10 -10.01 10.71
N VAL A 77 6.93 -10.12 10.06
CA VAL A 77 6.33 -8.99 9.32
C VAL A 77 5.88 -7.89 10.28
N ILE A 78 5.26 -8.25 11.41
CA ILE A 78 4.87 -7.28 12.45
C ILE A 78 6.10 -6.59 13.03
N TYR A 79 7.15 -7.34 13.36
CA TYR A 79 8.39 -6.77 13.91
C TYR A 79 9.04 -5.77 12.94
N SER A 80 9.16 -6.15 11.66
CA SER A 80 9.73 -5.30 10.60
C SER A 80 8.99 -3.96 10.47
N ASN A 81 7.65 -4.02 10.51
CA ASN A 81 6.81 -2.83 10.43
C ASN A 81 6.99 -1.91 11.66
N ILE A 82 7.00 -2.50 12.87
CA ILE A 82 7.21 -1.74 14.12
C ILE A 82 8.59 -1.08 14.15
N THR A 83 9.64 -1.75 13.67
CA THR A 83 10.98 -1.15 13.61
C THR A 83 11.06 0.04 12.68
N ASN A 84 10.36 -0.01 11.53
CA ASN A 84 10.34 1.07 10.55
C ASN A 84 9.59 2.32 11.08
N ILE A 85 8.48 2.13 11.79
CA ILE A 85 7.75 3.24 12.44
C ILE A 85 8.57 3.85 13.58
N ARG A 86 9.29 3.02 14.35
CA ARG A 86 10.07 3.50 15.51
C ARG A 86 11.36 4.22 15.12
N SER A 87 11.99 3.89 13.98
CA SER A 87 13.13 4.66 13.46
C SER A 87 12.70 6.06 12.96
N ASN A 88 11.51 6.18 12.39
CA ASN A 88 11.03 7.46 11.85
C ASN A 88 10.58 8.44 12.95
N ASN A 89 10.13 7.92 14.09
CA ASN A 89 9.72 8.74 15.25
C ASN A 89 10.89 9.21 16.14
N LYS A 90 12.11 8.68 15.97
CA LYS A 90 13.28 9.09 16.76
C LYS A 90 14.10 10.23 16.15
N THR A 91 13.77 10.69 14.94
CA THR A 91 14.55 11.71 14.22
C THR A 91 13.90 13.10 14.22
N ASN A 92 12.75 13.30 14.88
CA ASN A 92 12.08 14.60 14.97
C ASN A 92 12.06 15.15 16.40
N ALA A 93 13.25 15.40 16.94
CA ALA A 93 13.44 16.26 18.10
C ALA A 93 14.76 17.02 17.97
N GLN A 94 14.81 18.00 17.06
CA GLN A 94 15.80 19.07 17.14
C GLN A 94 15.29 20.37 16.50
N GLU A 95 15.09 21.38 17.35
CA GLU A 95 14.80 22.79 17.07
C GLU A 95 16.10 23.56 16.71
N PRO A 96 16.08 24.71 15.99
CA PRO A 96 17.16 25.10 15.09
C PRO A 96 18.18 26.07 15.69
N GLU A 97 19.46 25.89 15.36
CA GLU A 97 20.53 26.88 15.57
C GLU A 97 21.39 27.08 14.31
N LYS A 98 20.99 28.12 13.55
CA LYS A 98 21.76 29.18 12.89
C LYS A 98 23.28 29.01 12.51
N VAL A 99 23.55 29.29 11.22
CA VAL A 99 24.67 30.08 10.58
C VAL A 99 25.87 29.37 9.90
N GLN A 100 25.92 29.54 8.56
CA GLN A 100 27.05 29.66 7.59
C GLN A 100 27.96 28.42 7.34
N SER A 101 28.38 28.09 6.11
CA SER A 101 28.94 28.94 5.05
C SER A 101 28.84 28.30 3.65
N ALA A 102 29.09 29.13 2.63
CA ALA A 102 28.73 29.02 1.22
C ALA A 102 29.47 27.96 0.36
N GLN A 103 28.78 27.45 -0.68
CA GLN A 103 29.37 27.11 -1.99
C GLN A 103 28.31 27.04 -3.13
N VAL A 104 28.31 28.11 -3.94
CA VAL A 104 28.16 28.27 -5.41
C VAL A 104 27.47 27.19 -6.28
N LEU A 105 26.27 27.55 -6.80
CA LEU A 105 25.57 27.38 -8.12
C LEU A 105 25.98 26.29 -9.17
N PRO A 106 25.05 25.79 -10.05
CA PRO A 106 24.22 26.59 -10.96
C PRO A 106 22.70 26.35 -10.93
N GLN A 107 22.02 27.34 -11.51
CA GLN A 107 20.60 27.65 -11.50
C GLN A 107 19.72 26.63 -12.24
N SER A 108 18.63 26.22 -11.60
CA SER A 108 17.49 25.59 -12.24
C SER A 108 16.52 26.68 -12.71
N THR A 109 16.26 26.71 -14.00
CA THR A 109 15.37 27.64 -14.69
C THR A 109 13.94 27.40 -14.23
N GLY A 110 13.43 28.33 -13.41
CA GLY A 110 12.03 28.36 -13.02
C GLY A 110 11.13 28.64 -14.22
N LEU A 111 10.08 27.83 -14.35
CA LEU A 111 8.97 28.06 -15.26
C LEU A 111 8.17 29.27 -14.73
N THR A 112 8.28 30.41 -15.42
CA THR A 112 7.41 31.58 -15.20
C THR A 112 6.02 31.24 -15.74
N ILE A 113 5.06 30.99 -14.84
CA ILE A 113 3.64 31.04 -15.19
C ILE A 113 3.24 32.51 -15.10
N GLU A 114 3.06 33.14 -16.26
CA GLU A 114 2.45 34.45 -16.41
C GLU A 114 0.94 34.34 -16.07
N ILE A 115 0.59 34.67 -14.83
CA ILE A 115 -0.81 34.84 -14.41
C ILE A 115 -1.25 36.22 -14.88
N LYS A 116 -2.03 36.25 -15.96
CA LYS A 116 -2.72 37.45 -16.43
C LYS A 116 -3.79 37.85 -15.41
N GLU A 117 -3.51 38.90 -14.68
CA GLU A 117 -4.36 39.51 -13.66
C GLU A 117 -5.67 40.07 -14.29
N PRO A 118 -6.86 39.64 -13.81
CA PRO A 118 -8.11 40.29 -14.17
C PRO A 118 -8.26 41.65 -13.44
N PRO A 119 -8.86 42.66 -14.06
CA PRO A 119 -8.85 44.03 -13.54
C PRO A 119 -9.54 44.17 -12.17
N ALA A 120 -8.81 44.82 -11.27
CA ALA A 120 -9.21 45.23 -9.94
C ALA A 120 -10.56 45.98 -9.93
N GLN A 121 -11.55 45.42 -9.24
CA GLN A 121 -12.70 46.18 -8.75
C GLN A 121 -12.37 46.73 -7.36
N ALA A 122 -12.61 48.02 -7.20
CA ALA A 122 -12.26 48.82 -6.03
C ALA A 122 -12.93 48.32 -4.75
N PHE A 123 -12.12 47.93 -3.76
CA PHE A 123 -12.55 47.77 -2.39
C PHE A 123 -12.57 49.16 -1.71
N ILE A 124 -13.76 49.60 -1.29
CA ILE A 124 -13.96 50.75 -0.40
C ILE A 124 -13.81 50.24 1.06
N PRO A 125 -13.05 50.93 1.93
CA PRO A 125 -12.75 50.47 3.29
C PRO A 125 -13.92 50.63 4.26
N ALA A 126 -13.90 49.76 5.27
CA ALA A 126 -14.90 49.55 6.32
C ALA A 126 -15.35 50.82 7.06
N THR A 127 -16.68 50.97 7.20
CA THR A 127 -17.29 51.82 8.22
C THR A 127 -17.92 50.95 9.30
N LYS A 128 -17.49 51.20 10.53
CA LYS A 128 -17.97 50.64 11.79
C LYS A 128 -19.42 51.08 12.05
N SER A 129 -20.36 50.15 12.20
CA SER A 129 -21.70 50.40 12.76
C SER A 129 -22.14 49.13 13.48
N THR A 130 -22.22 49.17 14.81
CA THR A 130 -23.42 49.50 15.60
C THR A 130 -24.38 48.33 15.61
N GLU A 131 -24.21 47.54 16.67
CA GLU A 131 -25.19 46.69 17.33
C GLU A 131 -26.60 47.27 17.22
N SER A 132 -27.45 46.58 16.44
CA SER A 132 -28.88 46.80 16.46
C SER A 132 -29.54 45.43 16.60
N ALA A 133 -30.08 45.17 17.79
CA ALA A 133 -30.90 44.03 18.09
C ALA A 133 -32.10 44.00 17.14
N SER A 134 -32.07 43.09 16.17
CA SER A 134 -33.22 42.73 15.35
C SER A 134 -33.67 41.34 15.75
N ASN A 135 -34.86 41.29 16.32
CA ASN A 135 -35.58 40.11 16.75
C ASN A 135 -35.87 39.22 15.52
N ALA A 136 -34.95 38.31 15.21
CA ALA A 136 -35.08 37.37 14.09
C ALA A 136 -35.86 36.12 14.54
N ILE A 137 -37.01 35.92 13.92
CA ILE A 137 -37.83 34.73 13.98
C ILE A 137 -36.97 33.50 13.58
N PRO A 138 -37.02 32.37 14.29
CA PRO A 138 -36.29 31.17 13.91
C PRO A 138 -36.81 30.66 12.56
N SER A 139 -36.01 30.85 11.51
CA SER A 139 -36.22 30.20 10.22
C SER A 139 -36.20 28.68 10.43
N PRO A 140 -37.16 27.91 9.88
CA PRO A 140 -37.15 26.46 10.03
C PRO A 140 -35.83 25.92 9.49
N SER A 141 -35.14 25.14 10.33
CA SER A 141 -33.93 24.40 9.97
C SER A 141 -34.18 23.66 8.66
N PRO A 142 -33.29 23.77 7.65
CA PRO A 142 -33.45 23.01 6.42
C PRO A 142 -33.57 21.53 6.79
N GLU A 143 -34.67 20.92 6.36
CA GLU A 143 -34.95 19.51 6.55
C GLU A 143 -33.90 18.74 5.74
N VAL A 144 -32.89 18.21 6.44
CA VAL A 144 -31.80 17.46 5.82
C VAL A 144 -32.40 16.15 5.31
N LYS A 145 -32.69 16.09 4.02
CA LYS A 145 -33.09 14.84 3.37
C LYS A 145 -31.98 13.82 3.59
N GLU A 146 -32.30 12.74 4.31
CA GLU A 146 -31.38 11.62 4.51
C GLU A 146 -31.18 10.91 3.16
N CYS A 147 -29.92 10.73 2.74
CA CYS A 147 -29.59 10.01 1.53
C CYS A 147 -29.64 8.49 1.76
N THR A 148 -29.93 7.74 0.69
CA THR A 148 -29.89 6.28 0.66
C THR A 148 -28.47 5.79 0.81
N LYS A 149 -28.23 4.94 1.81
CA LYS A 149 -26.89 4.45 2.20
C LYS A 149 -26.32 3.40 1.26
N GLU A 150 -27.15 2.79 0.42
CA GLU A 150 -26.77 1.74 -0.53
C GLU A 150 -25.90 2.30 -1.67
N VAL A 151 -25.17 1.41 -2.35
CA VAL A 151 -24.37 1.78 -3.53
C VAL A 151 -25.32 1.97 -4.72
N PRO A 152 -25.27 3.13 -5.43
CA PRO A 152 -26.06 3.34 -6.64
C PRO A 152 -25.69 2.33 -7.74
N PRO A 153 -26.55 2.16 -8.75
CA PRO A 153 -26.15 1.49 -9.99
C PRO A 153 -24.89 2.14 -10.57
N VAL A 154 -23.88 1.33 -10.84
CA VAL A 154 -22.58 1.77 -11.35
C VAL A 154 -22.15 0.91 -12.53
N GLU A 155 -21.61 1.56 -13.54
CA GLU A 155 -21.10 0.90 -14.74
C GLU A 155 -19.70 1.41 -15.08
N LEU A 156 -18.84 0.50 -15.51
CA LEU A 156 -17.50 0.84 -15.96
C LEU A 156 -17.58 1.24 -17.45
N ILE A 157 -17.26 2.48 -17.77
CA ILE A 157 -17.35 3.04 -19.13
C ILE A 157 -16.06 2.84 -19.91
N SER A 158 -14.92 3.06 -19.25
CA SER A 158 -13.60 2.90 -19.87
C SER A 158 -12.62 2.28 -18.88
N PRO A 159 -11.80 1.29 -19.29
CA PRO A 159 -11.77 0.66 -20.62
C PRO A 159 -12.91 -0.34 -20.85
N ASN A 160 -13.23 -0.63 -22.13
CA ASN A 160 -14.18 -1.67 -22.49
C ASN A 160 -13.58 -3.08 -22.36
N GLU A 161 -14.45 -4.10 -22.35
CA GLU A 161 -14.03 -5.49 -22.23
C GLU A 161 -13.27 -5.91 -23.50
N ASN A 162 -12.07 -6.46 -23.31
CA ASN A 162 -11.12 -6.85 -24.35
C ASN A 162 -10.65 -5.69 -25.26
N GLU A 163 -10.79 -4.44 -24.83
CA GLU A 163 -10.29 -3.28 -25.58
C GLU A 163 -8.76 -3.23 -25.57
N THR A 164 -8.16 -2.70 -26.65
CA THR A 164 -6.72 -2.36 -26.68
C THR A 164 -6.54 -0.86 -26.45
N VAL A 165 -6.10 -0.49 -25.26
CA VAL A 165 -5.89 0.91 -24.87
C VAL A 165 -4.48 1.34 -25.24
N THR A 166 -4.33 2.37 -26.06
CA THR A 166 -3.04 2.90 -26.52
C THR A 166 -2.67 4.25 -25.90
N THR A 167 -3.59 4.86 -25.16
CA THR A 167 -3.42 6.17 -24.53
C THR A 167 -2.71 6.06 -23.18
N ASN A 168 -1.76 6.96 -22.92
CA ASN A 168 -1.04 7.09 -21.64
C ASN A 168 -1.25 8.53 -21.12
N PRO A 169 -1.84 8.74 -19.92
CA PRO A 169 -2.20 7.75 -18.90
C PRO A 169 -3.43 6.90 -19.24
N LEU A 170 -3.52 5.74 -18.60
CA LEU A 170 -4.73 4.91 -18.55
C LEU A 170 -5.71 5.54 -17.56
N CYS A 171 -6.74 6.21 -18.05
CA CYS A 171 -7.82 6.71 -17.20
C CYS A 171 -9.00 5.72 -17.17
N ILE A 172 -9.58 5.57 -15.98
CA ILE A 172 -10.70 4.68 -15.71
C ILE A 172 -11.93 5.54 -15.48
N ASP A 173 -12.92 5.39 -16.36
CA ASP A 173 -14.17 6.14 -16.30
C ASP A 173 -15.30 5.27 -15.79
N ILE A 174 -16.00 5.75 -14.77
CA ILE A 174 -17.09 5.06 -14.10
C ILE A 174 -18.32 5.95 -14.18
N ALA A 175 -19.40 5.44 -14.76
CA ALA A 175 -20.71 6.08 -14.73
C ALA A 175 -21.42 5.70 -13.44
N VAL A 176 -21.94 6.71 -12.76
CA VAL A 176 -22.74 6.55 -11.54
C VAL A 176 -24.10 7.18 -11.81
N GLU A 177 -25.17 6.41 -11.65
CA GLU A 177 -26.52 6.96 -11.76
C GLU A 177 -26.81 7.88 -10.55
N GLN A 178 -27.09 9.15 -10.84
CA GLN A 178 -27.40 10.13 -9.81
C GLN A 178 -28.85 9.98 -9.35
N GLY A 179 -29.08 9.97 -8.04
CA GLY A 179 -30.40 9.85 -7.41
C GLY A 179 -30.34 10.27 -5.95
N ASP A 180 -31.21 9.72 -5.09
CA ASP A 180 -31.20 9.98 -3.64
C ASP A 180 -30.07 9.24 -2.90
N PHE A 181 -29.08 8.71 -3.61
CA PHE A 181 -27.96 7.96 -3.03
C PHE A 181 -26.91 8.88 -2.41
N CYS A 182 -26.26 8.38 -1.36
CA CYS A 182 -25.10 9.04 -0.79
C CYS A 182 -23.90 8.97 -1.76
N SER A 183 -22.95 9.90 -1.58
CA SER A 183 -21.72 9.92 -2.37
C SER A 183 -20.94 8.61 -2.24
N VAL A 184 -20.23 8.24 -3.31
CA VAL A 184 -19.46 7.00 -3.38
C VAL A 184 -17.97 7.28 -3.43
N VAL A 185 -17.20 6.31 -2.96
CA VAL A 185 -15.75 6.26 -3.12
C VAL A 185 -15.35 4.94 -3.73
N TRP A 186 -14.26 4.95 -4.49
CA TRP A 186 -13.79 3.77 -5.22
C TRP A 186 -12.33 3.50 -4.91
N SER A 187 -11.96 2.23 -5.05
CA SER A 187 -10.61 1.72 -4.94
C SER A 187 -10.40 0.70 -6.05
N TYR A 188 -9.19 0.64 -6.59
CA TYR A 188 -8.90 -0.20 -7.75
C TYR A 188 -7.66 -1.05 -7.48
N LYS A 189 -7.52 -2.12 -8.25
CA LYS A 189 -6.27 -2.87 -8.41
C LYS A 189 -6.13 -3.32 -9.86
N LEU A 190 -4.89 -3.46 -10.30
CA LEU A 190 -4.56 -4.03 -11.60
C LEU A 190 -3.91 -5.40 -11.37
N ASN A 191 -4.44 -6.42 -12.03
CA ASN A 191 -4.06 -7.82 -11.88
C ASN A 191 -4.12 -8.23 -10.39
N ASN A 192 -3.12 -8.97 -9.93
CA ASN A 192 -2.98 -9.39 -8.54
C ASN A 192 -2.25 -8.36 -7.67
N SER A 193 -2.30 -7.06 -8.01
CA SER A 193 -1.72 -6.02 -7.15
C SER A 193 -2.53 -5.84 -5.86
N SER A 194 -1.94 -5.13 -4.89
CA SER A 194 -2.68 -4.62 -3.74
C SER A 194 -3.73 -3.61 -4.18
N TRP A 195 -4.81 -3.50 -3.40
CA TRP A 195 -5.82 -2.47 -3.56
C TRP A 195 -5.26 -1.08 -3.29
N SER A 196 -5.70 -0.10 -4.08
CA SER A 196 -5.48 1.31 -3.79
C SER A 196 -6.24 1.74 -2.54
N GLU A 197 -5.91 2.91 -2.01
CA GLU A 197 -6.77 3.59 -1.06
C GLU A 197 -8.10 4.01 -1.74
N PHE A 198 -9.14 4.18 -0.91
CA PHE A 198 -10.41 4.70 -1.40
C PHE A 198 -10.30 6.19 -1.69
N THR A 199 -10.77 6.59 -2.87
CA THR A 199 -10.77 7.98 -3.33
C THR A 199 -12.10 8.31 -4.00
N GLY A 200 -12.48 9.59 -3.95
CA GLY A 200 -13.59 10.14 -4.76
C GLY A 200 -13.10 10.92 -5.97
N LYS A 201 -11.82 10.78 -6.32
CA LYS A 201 -11.18 11.44 -7.47
C LYS A 201 -11.08 10.49 -8.66
N GLU A 202 -11.07 11.04 -9.85
CA GLU A 202 -10.80 10.30 -11.10
C GLU A 202 -9.53 9.45 -10.98
N ILE A 203 -9.56 8.25 -11.58
CA ILE A 203 -8.45 7.31 -11.53
C ILE A 203 -7.71 7.38 -12.86
N CYS A 204 -6.49 7.91 -12.85
CA CYS A 204 -5.58 7.86 -14.00
C CYS A 204 -4.23 7.25 -13.60
N LEU A 205 -3.82 6.23 -14.33
CA LEU A 205 -2.65 5.41 -14.07
C LEU A 205 -1.56 5.71 -15.10
N TYR A 206 -0.41 6.12 -14.60
CA TYR A 206 0.77 6.41 -15.40
C TYR A 206 1.71 5.22 -15.38
N ASN A 207 2.48 5.06 -16.46
CA ASN A 207 3.53 4.03 -16.55
C ASN A 207 3.01 2.60 -16.30
N VAL A 208 1.79 2.31 -16.77
CA VAL A 208 1.25 0.96 -16.75
C VAL A 208 2.06 0.10 -17.75
N ASP A 209 2.52 -1.07 -17.33
CA ASP A 209 3.27 -1.94 -18.24
C ASP A 209 2.38 -2.42 -19.40
N ASN A 210 2.94 -2.62 -20.59
CA ASN A 210 2.21 -3.17 -21.73
C ASN A 210 1.75 -4.62 -21.49
N GLY A 211 0.67 -5.02 -22.16
CA GLY A 211 0.12 -6.38 -22.16
C GLY A 211 -1.28 -6.49 -21.57
N ALA A 212 -1.75 -7.73 -21.42
CA ALA A 212 -3.07 -8.03 -20.86
C ALA A 212 -3.17 -7.60 -19.39
N LYS A 213 -4.28 -6.95 -19.05
CA LYS A 213 -4.60 -6.42 -17.72
C LYS A 213 -5.99 -6.89 -17.30
N GLU A 214 -6.09 -7.29 -16.05
CA GLU A 214 -7.34 -7.46 -15.32
C GLU A 214 -7.51 -6.26 -14.39
N LEU A 215 -8.54 -5.45 -14.60
CA LEU A 215 -8.91 -4.35 -13.71
C LEU A 215 -10.03 -4.81 -12.80
N GLU A 216 -9.83 -4.65 -11.49
CA GLU A 216 -10.91 -4.76 -10.51
C GLU A 216 -11.11 -3.40 -9.82
N VAL A 217 -12.34 -2.93 -9.81
CA VAL A 217 -12.75 -1.69 -9.10
C VAL A 217 -13.78 -2.07 -8.06
N ARG A 218 -13.51 -1.72 -6.81
CA ARG A 218 -14.49 -1.82 -5.71
C ARG A 218 -15.04 -0.43 -5.41
N ILE A 219 -16.36 -0.34 -5.33
CA ILE A 219 -17.10 0.90 -5.07
C ILE A 219 -17.87 0.71 -3.77
N ARG A 220 -17.85 1.72 -2.91
CA ARG A 220 -18.64 1.74 -1.68
C ARG A 220 -19.27 3.10 -1.43
N SER A 221 -20.42 3.10 -0.77
CA SER A 221 -21.05 4.32 -0.27
C SER A 221 -20.30 4.86 0.94
N ILE A 222 -20.21 6.18 1.11
CA ILE A 222 -19.60 6.78 2.31
C ILE A 222 -20.47 6.64 3.57
N ALA A 223 -21.76 6.39 3.39
CA ALA A 223 -22.74 6.31 4.48
C ALA A 223 -23.15 4.86 4.81
N GLY A 224 -22.77 3.90 3.97
CA GLY A 224 -23.07 2.48 4.11
C GLY A 224 -21.80 1.61 4.20
N SER A 225 -22.01 0.31 4.39
CA SER A 225 -20.95 -0.70 4.37
C SER A 225 -20.97 -1.58 3.11
N ASP A 226 -21.94 -1.36 2.23
CA ASP A 226 -22.11 -2.18 1.03
C ASP A 226 -21.03 -1.86 0.00
N GLU A 227 -20.53 -2.91 -0.64
CA GLU A 227 -19.48 -2.83 -1.65
C GLU A 227 -19.89 -3.58 -2.91
N VAL A 228 -19.63 -2.98 -4.07
CA VAL A 228 -19.81 -3.60 -5.39
C VAL A 228 -18.45 -3.71 -6.06
N ILE A 229 -18.13 -4.87 -6.63
CA ILE A 229 -16.88 -5.10 -7.36
C ILE A 229 -17.18 -5.26 -8.84
N LEU A 230 -16.64 -4.36 -9.65
CA LEU A 230 -16.64 -4.43 -11.10
C LEU A 230 -15.32 -5.01 -11.59
N LYS A 231 -15.38 -5.87 -12.61
CA LYS A 231 -14.21 -6.50 -13.23
C LYS A 231 -14.18 -6.24 -14.72
N ARG A 232 -12.98 -6.01 -15.26
CA ARG A 232 -12.72 -5.82 -16.69
C ARG A 232 -11.42 -6.49 -17.11
N ASN A 233 -11.39 -7.08 -18.29
CA ASN A 233 -10.13 -7.46 -18.93
C ASN A 233 -9.87 -6.57 -20.15
N PHE A 234 -8.64 -6.12 -20.34
CA PHE A 234 -8.24 -5.29 -21.50
C PHE A 234 -6.75 -5.48 -21.80
N ASN A 235 -6.28 -4.99 -22.94
CA ASN A 235 -4.86 -5.01 -23.32
C ASN A 235 -4.31 -3.59 -23.33
N TYR A 236 -3.22 -3.34 -22.62
CA TYR A 236 -2.59 -2.02 -22.57
C TYR A 236 -1.37 -1.95 -23.49
N GLN A 237 -1.30 -0.90 -24.31
CA GLN A 237 -0.21 -0.62 -25.24
C GLN A 237 0.19 0.86 -25.20
N GLY A 238 0.02 1.52 -24.05
CA GLY A 238 0.46 2.90 -23.87
C GLY A 238 1.98 2.96 -23.80
N GLY A 239 2.59 3.41 -24.89
CA GLY A 239 4.05 3.58 -24.99
C GLY A 239 4.64 4.48 -23.89
N PRO A 240 5.98 4.49 -23.74
CA PRO A 240 6.63 5.42 -22.85
C PRO A 240 6.21 6.84 -23.20
N LEU A 241 5.93 7.67 -22.18
CA LEU A 241 5.71 9.10 -22.39
C LEU A 241 6.90 9.62 -23.19
N SER A 242 6.66 10.09 -24.41
CA SER A 242 7.70 10.68 -25.23
C SER A 242 8.28 11.85 -24.45
N SER A 243 9.53 11.71 -24.00
CA SER A 243 10.28 12.81 -23.40
C SER A 243 10.23 13.99 -24.36
N PRO A 244 10.03 15.24 -23.89
CA PRO A 244 10.12 16.39 -24.77
C PRO A 244 11.48 16.39 -25.46
N GLU A 245 11.46 16.33 -26.79
CA GLU A 245 12.65 16.39 -27.63
C GLU A 245 13.27 17.78 -27.45
N VAL A 246 14.44 17.84 -26.81
CA VAL A 246 15.18 19.09 -26.65
C VAL A 246 15.64 19.53 -28.04
N ALA A 247 14.98 20.54 -28.58
CA ALA A 247 15.36 21.14 -29.85
C ALA A 247 16.83 21.58 -29.80
N PRO A 248 17.67 21.24 -30.80
CA PRO A 248 19.07 21.66 -30.81
C PRO A 248 19.14 23.19 -30.89
N SER A 249 19.65 23.81 -29.83
CA SER A 249 19.95 25.24 -29.79
C SER A 249 21.07 25.54 -30.79
N ALA A 250 20.74 26.22 -31.88
CA ALA A 250 21.70 26.68 -32.86
C ALA A 250 22.61 27.75 -32.23
N SER A 251 23.84 27.37 -31.92
CA SER A 251 24.86 28.29 -31.43
C SER A 251 25.36 29.15 -32.59
N ALA A 252 24.84 30.38 -32.69
CA ALA A 252 25.30 31.37 -33.66
C ALA A 252 26.69 31.90 -33.22
N SER A 253 27.75 31.40 -33.86
CA SER A 253 29.08 32.03 -33.79
C SER A 253 29.05 33.31 -34.62
N ALA A 254 28.86 34.45 -33.95
CA ALA A 254 29.10 35.76 -34.54
C ALA A 254 30.62 35.99 -34.62
N ASN A 255 31.17 35.84 -35.83
CA ASN A 255 32.53 36.23 -36.16
C ASN A 255 32.51 37.73 -36.49
N LEU A 256 33.03 38.56 -35.58
CA LEU A 256 33.16 40.00 -35.79
C LEU A 256 34.61 40.30 -36.20
N SER A 257 34.81 40.52 -37.50
CA SER A 257 36.05 41.08 -38.05
C SER A 257 35.69 42.12 -39.11
N GLY A 258 36.03 43.38 -38.86
CA GLY A 258 35.83 44.52 -39.75
C GLY A 258 35.96 45.83 -38.98
#